data_AF-T0WT60-F1
#
_entry.id   AF-T0WT60-F1
#
_cell.length_a   1.000
_cell.length_b   1.000
_cell.length_c   1.000
_cell.angle_alpha   90.00
_cell.angle_beta   90.00
_cell.angle_gamma   90.00
#
_symmetry.space_group_name_H-M   'P 1'
#
loop_
_entity.id
_entity.type
_entity.pdbx_description
1 polymer ?
#
loop_
_entity_poly.entity_id
_entity_poly.type
_entity_poly.pdbx_seq_one_letter_code
_entity_poly.pdbx_strand_id
1 'polypeptide(L)'
;MYIKVYKDGSKIKSKVAGLTFRQFIFLLVIAGVTGLIMINNFFLHISSLFFEFPLMLILFISFFVSLVKINGLTGDRWFKLKWNYLKKPTKRTYQTERIVQYERKEFIQSKKVKETDTFIED
;
A
#
# COMPACT_ATOMS: atom_id res chain seq x y z
N MET A 1 11.36 -16.99 -24.37
CA MET A 1 9.90 -16.84 -24.58
C MET A 1 9.48 -15.49 -24.00
N TYR A 2 9.16 -14.50 -24.84
CA TYR A 2 8.72 -13.18 -24.37
C TYR A 2 7.19 -13.14 -24.37
N ILE A 3 6.59 -13.12 -23.18
CA ILE A 3 5.14 -12.97 -23.04
C ILE A 3 4.82 -11.49 -23.26
N LYS A 4 4.30 -11.15 -24.45
CA LYS A 4 3.76 -9.82 -24.75
C LYS A 4 2.38 -9.71 -24.09
N VAL A 5 2.34 -9.12 -22.89
CA VAL A 5 1.08 -8.77 -22.23
C VAL A 5 0.56 -7.46 -22.83
N TYR A 6 -0.66 -7.46 -23.36
CA TYR A 6 -1.30 -6.26 -23.86
C TYR A 6 -1.53 -5.27 -22.72
N LYS A 7 -1.09 -4.03 -22.91
CA LYS A 7 -1.29 -2.94 -21.94
C LYS A 7 -2.75 -2.51 -22.03
N ASP A 8 -3.55 -3.01 -21.10
CA ASP A 8 -4.98 -2.73 -21.00
C ASP A 8 -5.24 -1.21 -20.89
N GLY A 9 -5.75 -0.64 -21.99
CA GLY A 9 -5.99 0.80 -22.13
C GLY A 9 -7.07 1.33 -21.18
N SER A 10 -7.95 0.45 -20.69
CA SER A 10 -8.98 0.77 -19.70
C SER A 10 -8.40 1.22 -18.35
N LYS A 11 -7.13 0.87 -18.07
CA LYS A 11 -6.42 1.22 -16.83
C LYS A 11 -5.58 2.49 -16.94
N ILE A 12 -5.60 3.16 -18.08
CA ILE A 12 -4.92 4.44 -18.27
C ILE A 12 -5.72 5.50 -17.52
N LYS A 13 -5.27 5.83 -16.31
CA LYS A 13 -5.88 6.90 -15.50
C LYS A 13 -5.94 8.17 -16.34
N SER A 14 -7.15 8.71 -16.52
CA SER A 14 -7.34 10.02 -17.14
C SER A 14 -6.51 11.05 -16.38
N LYS A 15 -5.68 11.78 -17.12
CA LYS A 15 -4.89 12.89 -16.60
C LYS A 15 -5.59 14.17 -17.04
N VAL A 16 -5.97 15.01 -16.09
CA VAL A 16 -6.48 16.34 -16.41
C VAL A 16 -5.27 17.25 -16.54
N ALA A 17 -5.10 17.86 -17.72
CA ALA A 17 -3.92 18.69 -18.04
C ALA A 17 -2.56 17.97 -17.79
N GLY A 18 -2.49 16.65 -18.01
CA GLY A 18 -1.27 15.87 -17.77
C GLY A 18 -0.97 15.58 -16.29
N LEU A 19 -1.77 16.12 -15.36
CA LEU A 19 -1.69 15.87 -13.93
C LEU A 19 -2.68 14.79 -13.50
N THR A 20 -2.24 13.97 -12.56
CA THR A 20 -3.16 13.07 -11.83
C THR A 20 -3.97 13.87 -10.82
N PHE A 21 -5.20 13.45 -10.53
CA PHE A 21 -6.07 14.09 -9.53
C PHE A 21 -5.37 14.31 -8.17
N ARG A 22 -4.50 13.39 -7.76
CA ARG A 22 -3.69 13.53 -6.53
C ARG A 22 -2.71 14.71 -6.60
N GLN A 23 -2.07 14.92 -7.75
CA GLN A 23 -1.16 16.06 -7.95
C GLN A 23 -1.92 17.39 -7.96
N PHE A 24 -3.16 17.40 -8.46
CA PHE A 24 -4.03 18.57 -8.38
C PHE A 24 -4.40 18.92 -6.94
N ILE A 25 -4.77 17.93 -6.12
CA ILE A 25 -5.01 18.14 -4.68
C ILE A 25 -3.74 18.68 -3.99
N PHE A 26 -2.57 18.16 -4.34
CA PHE A 26 -1.31 18.66 -3.78
C PHE A 26 -1.08 20.14 -4.09
N LEU A 27 -1.39 20.60 -5.30
CA LEU A 27 -1.33 22.02 -5.67
C LEU A 27 -2.29 22.87 -4.82
N LEU A 28 -3.51 22.37 -4.57
CA LEU A 28 -4.46 23.05 -3.69
C LEU A 28 -3.95 23.14 -2.24
N VAL A 29 -3.29 22.08 -1.74
CA VAL A 29 -2.68 22.10 -0.40
C VAL A 29 -1.55 23.13 -0.33
N ILE A 30 -0.69 23.20 -1.35
CA ILE A 30 0.35 24.24 -1.42
C ILE A 30 -0.29 25.63 -1.36
N ALA A 31 -1.27 25.90 -2.22
CA ALA A 31 -1.95 27.20 -2.26
C ALA A 31 -2.58 27.56 -0.90
N GLY A 32 -3.23 26.60 -0.24
CA GLY A 32 -3.83 26.79 1.08
C GLY A 32 -2.79 27.08 2.17
N VAL A 33 -1.69 26.33 2.21
CA VAL A 33 -0.62 26.53 3.19
C VAL A 33 0.07 27.88 2.98
N THR A 34 0.34 28.26 1.73
CA THR A 34 0.90 29.58 1.42
C THR A 34 -0.04 30.70 1.87
N GLY A 35 -1.35 30.55 1.64
CA GLY A 35 -2.35 31.51 2.13
C GLY A 35 -2.37 31.63 3.66
N LEU A 36 -2.31 30.51 4.37
CA LEU A 36 -2.25 30.50 5.84
C LEU A 36 -0.98 31.18 6.38
N ILE A 37 0.17 30.93 5.77
CA ILE A 37 1.44 31.59 6.13
C ILE A 37 1.34 33.10 5.92
N MET A 38 0.77 33.55 4.78
CA MET A 38 0.55 34.97 4.54
C MET A 38 -0.37 35.58 5.61
N ILE A 39 -1.50 34.95 5.92
CA ILE A 39 -2.42 35.44 6.97
C ILE A 39 -1.72 35.52 8.33
N ASN A 40 -0.88 34.54 8.67
CA ASN A 40 -0.15 34.57 9.92
C ASN A 40 0.85 35.74 9.97
N ASN A 41 1.55 36.00 8.87
CA ASN A 41 2.53 37.09 8.79
C ASN A 41 1.88 38.48 8.81
N PHE A 42 0.65 38.64 8.29
CA PHE A 42 -0.02 39.95 8.25
C PHE A 42 -0.93 40.22 9.45
N PHE A 43 -1.57 39.19 10.02
CA PHE A 43 -2.61 39.37 11.04
C PHE A 43 -2.29 38.67 12.36
N LEU A 44 -2.00 37.36 12.35
CA LEU A 44 -2.04 36.56 13.57
C LEU A 44 -0.73 36.58 14.38
N HIS A 45 0.42 36.74 13.72
CA HIS A 45 1.75 36.78 14.34
C HIS A 45 2.02 35.63 15.34
N ILE A 46 1.47 34.45 15.06
CA ILE A 46 1.69 33.26 15.89
C ILE A 46 3.13 32.82 15.70
N SER A 47 3.77 32.40 16.79
CA SER A 47 5.12 31.85 16.78
C SER A 47 5.26 30.74 15.72
N SER A 48 6.32 30.84 14.91
CA SER A 48 6.61 29.95 13.79
C SER A 48 6.64 28.48 14.19
N LEU A 49 7.11 28.17 15.40
CA LEU A 49 7.20 26.80 15.90
C LEU A 49 5.82 26.13 16.04
N PHE A 50 4.79 26.90 16.40
CA PHE A 50 3.43 26.38 16.55
C PHE A 50 2.60 26.47 15.27
N PHE A 51 2.93 27.40 14.37
CA PHE A 51 2.15 27.62 13.16
C PHE A 51 2.79 26.99 11.92
N GLU A 52 4.07 27.25 11.65
CA GLU A 52 4.74 26.80 10.43
C GLU A 52 5.13 25.33 10.49
N PHE A 53 5.59 24.83 11.64
CA PHE A 53 6.01 23.44 11.78
C PHE A 53 4.91 22.42 11.42
N PRO A 54 3.68 22.50 11.95
CA PRO A 54 2.61 21.58 11.55
C PRO A 54 2.21 21.75 10.08
N LEU A 55 2.24 22.97 9.54
CA LEU A 55 1.97 23.22 8.11
C LEU A 55 3.01 22.56 7.20
N MET A 56 4.29 22.65 7.58
CA MET A 56 5.39 21.99 6.88
C MET A 56 5.26 20.46 6.94
N LEU A 57 4.81 19.92 8.08
CA LEU A 57 4.57 18.49 8.23
C LEU A 57 3.41 18.02 7.33
N ILE A 58 2.33 18.80 7.23
CA ILE A 58 1.23 18.55 6.30
C ILE A 58 1.70 18.60 4.83
N LEU A 59 2.53 19.58 4.48
CA LEU A 59 3.14 19.66 3.14
C LEU A 59 4.00 18.45 2.84
N PHE A 60 4.82 18.00 3.79
CA PHE A 60 5.67 16.83 3.61
C PHE A 60 4.85 15.55 3.39
N ILE A 61 3.80 15.33 4.19
CA ILE A 61 2.91 14.15 4.04
C ILE A 61 2.19 14.21 2.69
N SER A 62 1.61 15.35 2.34
CA SER A 62 0.86 15.52 1.08
C SER A 62 1.76 15.34 -0.15
N PHE A 63 3.02 15.81 -0.09
CA PHE A 63 4.04 15.57 -1.11
C PHE A 63 4.33 14.07 -1.25
N PHE A 64 4.58 13.39 -0.13
CA PHE A 64 4.90 11.96 -0.13
C PHE A 64 3.76 11.09 -0.70
N VAL A 65 2.51 11.43 -0.39
CA VAL A 65 1.34 10.68 -0.89
C VAL A 65 1.04 10.97 -2.36
N SER A 66 1.32 12.18 -2.83
CA SER A 66 0.84 12.66 -4.14
C SER A 66 1.89 12.56 -5.25
N LEU A 67 3.17 12.79 -4.94
CA LEU A 67 4.24 12.88 -5.93
C LEU A 67 5.24 11.72 -5.87
N VAL A 68 5.51 11.18 -4.68
CA VAL A 68 6.51 10.13 -4.53
C VAL A 68 6.01 8.80 -5.08
N LYS A 69 6.79 8.21 -5.98
CA LYS A 69 6.63 6.84 -6.45
C LYS A 69 7.88 6.05 -6.15
N ILE A 70 7.76 4.99 -5.37
CA ILE A 70 8.85 4.10 -5.02
C ILE A 70 8.56 2.75 -5.67
N ASN A 71 9.48 2.25 -6.50
CA ASN A 71 9.33 0.99 -7.23
C ASN A 71 8.02 0.91 -8.05
N GLY A 72 7.61 2.03 -8.66
CA GLY A 72 6.37 2.13 -9.44
C GLY A 72 5.06 2.16 -8.63
N LEU A 73 5.14 2.04 -7.31
CA LEU A 73 4.02 2.14 -6.38
C LEU A 73 3.91 3.59 -5.87
N THR A 74 2.69 4.05 -5.61
CA THR A 74 2.47 5.32 -4.91
C THR A 74 2.99 5.22 -3.46
N GLY A 75 3.50 6.32 -2.92
CA GLY A 75 4.12 6.36 -1.58
C GLY A 75 3.23 5.76 -0.47
N ASP A 76 1.92 6.04 -0.50
CA ASP A 76 0.93 5.48 0.43
C ASP A 76 0.87 3.95 0.37
N ARG A 77 0.87 3.38 -0.85
CA ARG A 77 0.79 1.94 -1.08
C ARG A 77 2.09 1.26 -0.71
N TRP A 78 3.22 1.88 -1.04
CA TRP A 78 4.54 1.38 -0.65
C TRP A 78 4.68 1.32 0.87
N PHE A 79 4.32 2.40 1.57
CA PHE A 79 4.40 2.47 3.03
C PHE A 79 3.50 1.43 3.70
N LYS A 80 2.24 1.29 3.26
CA LYS A 80 1.32 0.26 3.76
C LYS A 80 1.89 -1.16 3.59
N LEU A 81 2.47 -1.46 2.44
CA LEU A 81 3.06 -2.77 2.17
C LEU A 81 4.30 -3.03 3.02
N LYS A 82 5.18 -2.04 3.18
CA LYS A 82 6.36 -2.14 4.05
C LYS A 82 5.97 -2.30 5.51
N TRP A 83 4.99 -1.53 5.98
CA TRP A 83 4.47 -1.64 7.33
C TRP A 83 3.86 -3.02 7.61
N ASN A 84 3.04 -3.52 6.69
CA ASN A 84 2.49 -4.87 6.78
C ASN A 84 3.57 -5.95 6.72
N TYR A 85 4.63 -5.75 5.94
CA TYR A 85 5.77 -6.66 5.89
C TYR A 85 6.52 -6.70 7.23
N LEU A 86 6.78 -5.54 7.83
CA LEU A 86 7.46 -5.44 9.14
C LEU A 86 6.62 -6.04 10.27
N LYS A 87 5.30 -5.87 10.23
CA LYS A 87 4.37 -6.42 11.23
C LYS A 87 4.07 -7.90 11.05
N LYS A 88 4.37 -8.48 9.89
CA LYS A 88 4.10 -9.90 9.66
C LYS A 88 5.08 -10.75 10.48
N PRO A 89 4.59 -11.69 11.31
CA PRO A 89 5.47 -12.63 11.98
C PRO A 89 6.23 -13.45 10.93
N THR A 90 7.56 -13.44 11.03
CA THR A 90 8.51 -14.05 10.08
C THR A 90 8.43 -15.58 10.08
N LYS A 91 7.90 -16.18 11.14
CA LYS A 91 7.63 -17.62 11.20
C LYS A 91 6.34 -17.92 10.45
N ARG A 92 6.43 -18.13 9.14
CA ARG A 92 5.50 -19.05 8.49
C ARG A 92 5.84 -20.43 9.06
N THR A 93 5.11 -20.86 10.08
CA THR A 93 4.99 -22.29 10.36
C THR A 93 4.37 -22.89 9.12
N TYR A 94 5.22 -23.32 8.18
CA TYR A 94 4.78 -24.28 7.19
C TYR A 94 4.30 -25.46 8.01
N GLN A 95 2.98 -25.66 8.10
CA GLN A 95 2.47 -26.97 8.43
C GLN A 95 3.05 -27.87 7.33
N THR A 96 4.06 -28.64 7.68
CA THR A 96 4.53 -29.75 6.88
C THR A 96 3.39 -30.76 6.89
N GLU A 97 2.37 -30.53 6.07
CA GLU A 97 1.42 -31.55 5.68
C GLU A 97 2.24 -32.63 5.00
N ARG A 98 2.50 -33.72 5.74
CA ARG A 98 3.02 -34.93 5.12
C ARG A 98 1.92 -35.43 4.21
N ILE A 99 2.19 -35.45 2.91
CA ILE A 99 1.41 -36.19 1.93
C ILE A 99 1.38 -37.64 2.43
N VAL A 100 0.20 -38.12 2.82
CA VAL A 100 0.02 -39.53 3.19
C VAL A 100 0.35 -40.34 1.93
N GLN A 101 1.44 -41.11 1.96
CA GLN A 101 1.77 -42.02 0.87
C GLN A 101 0.84 -43.23 0.99
N TYR A 102 -0.19 -43.28 0.15
CA TYR A 102 -1.07 -44.44 0.06
C TYR A 102 -0.40 -45.54 -0.79
N GLU A 103 -0.37 -46.77 -0.28
CA GLU A 103 -0.09 -47.92 -1.12
C GLU A 103 -1.29 -48.19 -2.05
N ARG A 104 -1.02 -48.52 -3.31
CA ARG A 104 -2.04 -48.72 -4.38
C ARG A 104 -3.10 -49.80 -4.03
N LYS A 105 -2.89 -50.57 -2.97
CA LYS A 105 -3.78 -51.65 -2.49
C LYS A 105 -4.90 -51.17 -1.56
N GLU A 106 -4.85 -49.93 -1.07
CA GLU A 106 -5.85 -49.39 -0.13
C GLU A 106 -6.90 -48.48 -0.81
N PHE A 107 -6.80 -48.28 -2.12
CA PHE A 107 -7.69 -47.39 -2.86
C PHE A 107 -9.05 -48.05 -3.14
N ILE A 108 -9.99 -47.89 -2.21
CA ILE A 108 -11.41 -48.21 -2.44
C ILE A 108 -12.07 -47.00 -3.10
N GLN A 109 -12.33 -47.10 -4.40
CA GLN A 109 -12.76 -46.02 -5.31
C GLN A 109 -14.07 -45.31 -4.92
N SER A 110 -14.82 -45.82 -3.93
CA SER A 110 -16.14 -45.32 -3.52
C SER A 110 -16.13 -44.29 -2.37
N LYS A 111 -15.01 -44.06 -1.69
CA LYS A 111 -14.96 -43.12 -0.55
C LYS A 111 -14.15 -41.87 -0.91
N LYS A 112 -14.80 -40.69 -0.93
CA LYS A 112 -14.10 -39.39 -0.91
C LYS A 112 -13.42 -39.23 0.45
N VAL A 113 -12.15 -39.61 0.53
CA VAL A 113 -11.31 -39.34 1.70
C VAL A 113 -10.75 -37.92 1.56
N LYS A 114 -10.86 -37.10 2.60
CA LYS A 114 -10.16 -35.81 2.65
C LYS A 114 -8.70 -36.11 2.94
N GLU A 115 -7.80 -35.63 2.08
CA GLU A 115 -6.35 -35.88 2.16
C GLU A 115 -5.62 -35.01 3.21
N THR A 116 -6.34 -34.50 4.22
CA THR A 116 -5.77 -33.57 5.21
C THR A 116 -6.44 -33.77 6.56
N ASP A 117 -5.71 -34.36 7.51
CA ASP A 117 -6.08 -34.40 8.92
C ASP A 117 -5.42 -33.24 9.66
N THR A 118 -6.21 -32.46 10.37
CA THR A 118 -5.75 -31.42 11.29
C THR A 118 -5.37 -32.05 12.62
N PHE A 119 -4.12 -31.92 13.04
CA PHE A 119 -3.67 -32.33 14.37
C PHE A 119 -4.36 -31.46 15.44
N ILE A 120 -4.98 -32.10 16.42
CA ILE A 120 -5.26 -31.54 17.76
C ILE A 120 -4.25 -32.24 18.66
N GLU A 121 -3.27 -31.50 19.18
CA GLU A 121 -2.37 -32.00 20.24
C GLU A 121 -3.12 -31.89 21.58
N ASP A 122 -3.21 -33.00 22.31
CA ASP A 122 -3.59 -33.07 23.74
C ASP A 122 -2.45 -32.56 24.64
#